data_AF-A0AAN8JWW2-F1
#
_entry.id   AF-A0AAN8JWW2-F1
#
_cell.length_a   1.000
_cell.length_b   1.000
_cell.length_c   1.000
_cell.angle_alpha   90.00
_cell.angle_beta   90.00
_cell.angle_gamma   90.00
#
_symmetry.space_group_name_H-M   'P 1'
#
loop_
_entity.id
_entity.type
_entity.pdbx_description
1 polymer ?
#
loop_
_entity_poly.entity_id
_entity_poly.type
_entity_poly.pdbx_seq_one_letter_code
_entity_poly.pdbx_strand_id
1 'polypeptide(L)'
;MKRNRDGSGTSFWADRRQILRSSAEHMKKVEEWLRAGDARFVIQPPDSSAAETYDLNLPEGIPIDSSTNNNGVIQDNYSCLSSDCEDEDETVRITCFNCDAPARAFIKQIKGHTAYFSCERCVQRGEWHDNVTLPCVYSPFRTDVSFDEMQDEDHHGPIPTPLRQLSLGLVSQIVLDPMHLVYLGVTRRLIWLWKKGPVGVCRISANKVKIISESMLSLHCYIPREFPRKCRSLYEVDRWKATEFRQFLLYSGILVLKKNLPAELYYHFLLLYVAIFCMSNPSRYISYCEFSRELLLKFVSEFSGHYGRNQLVYNIHNIIHLADDVQRHGTLDSFSALKTFWVN
;
A
#
# COMPACT_ATOMS: atom_id res chain seq x y z
N MET A 1 -45.24 -32.91 -18.89
CA MET A 1 -43.89 -33.22 -18.35
C MET A 1 -43.23 -31.93 -17.88
N LYS A 2 -42.70 -31.94 -16.66
CA LYS A 2 -42.40 -30.76 -15.82
C LYS A 2 -41.18 -29.97 -16.32
N ARG A 3 -41.28 -28.64 -16.27
CA ARG A 3 -40.14 -27.71 -16.27
C ARG A 3 -39.47 -27.78 -14.91
N ASN A 4 -38.21 -28.20 -14.85
CA ASN A 4 -37.38 -28.03 -13.66
C ASN A 4 -36.91 -26.57 -13.59
N ARG A 5 -37.34 -25.88 -12.54
CA ARG A 5 -36.79 -24.60 -12.07
C ARG A 5 -35.74 -24.96 -11.02
N ASP A 6 -34.48 -24.84 -11.37
CA ASP A 6 -33.38 -25.11 -10.45
C ASP A 6 -32.94 -23.77 -9.86
N GLY A 7 -33.10 -23.64 -8.54
CA GLY A 7 -32.98 -22.40 -7.79
C GLY A 7 -31.54 -22.04 -7.42
N SER A 8 -30.89 -21.23 -8.24
CA SER A 8 -29.57 -20.63 -7.94
C SER A 8 -29.61 -19.10 -7.74
N GLY A 9 -30.79 -18.47 -7.76
CA GLY A 9 -30.95 -17.02 -7.63
C GLY A 9 -30.84 -16.45 -6.20
N THR A 10 -30.68 -17.28 -5.18
CA THR A 10 -30.75 -16.86 -3.76
C THR A 10 -29.40 -16.66 -3.08
N SER A 11 -28.28 -17.14 -3.64
CA SER A 11 -26.96 -17.01 -2.97
C SER A 11 -26.35 -15.61 -3.14
N PHE A 12 -26.41 -15.02 -4.34
CA PHE A 12 -25.82 -13.70 -4.62
C PHE A 12 -26.41 -12.55 -3.78
N TRP A 13 -27.72 -12.58 -3.53
CA TRP A 13 -28.43 -11.56 -2.72
C TRP A 13 -28.37 -11.82 -1.21
N ALA A 14 -28.11 -13.07 -0.80
CA ALA A 14 -27.84 -13.41 0.60
C ALA A 14 -26.43 -12.93 1.00
N ASP A 15 -25.45 -13.18 0.13
CA ASP A 15 -24.06 -12.75 0.29
C ASP A 15 -23.95 -11.22 0.35
N ARG A 16 -24.64 -10.51 -0.57
CA ARG A 16 -24.69 -9.04 -0.56
C ARG A 16 -25.30 -8.45 0.72
N ARG A 17 -26.31 -9.08 1.33
CA ARG A 17 -26.91 -8.59 2.58
C ARG A 17 -26.02 -8.85 3.79
N GLN A 18 -25.27 -9.94 3.80
CA GLN A 18 -24.28 -10.25 4.83
C GLN A 18 -23.04 -9.33 4.72
N ILE A 19 -22.59 -9.06 3.50
CA ILE A 19 -21.58 -8.04 3.18
C ILE A 19 -22.04 -6.66 3.67
N LEU A 20 -23.25 -6.23 3.33
CA LEU A 20 -23.81 -4.94 3.75
C LEU A 20 -23.98 -4.82 5.28
N ARG A 21 -24.36 -5.90 5.98
CA ARG A 21 -24.48 -5.90 7.45
C ARG A 21 -23.12 -5.84 8.14
N SER A 22 -22.15 -6.64 7.70
CA SER A 22 -20.78 -6.55 8.23
C SER A 22 -20.11 -5.22 7.86
N SER A 23 -20.45 -4.67 6.69
CA SER A 23 -20.04 -3.33 6.26
C SER A 23 -20.57 -2.26 7.20
N ALA A 24 -21.84 -2.33 7.63
CA ALA A 24 -22.43 -1.39 8.58
C ALA A 24 -21.75 -1.43 9.97
N GLU A 25 -21.36 -2.60 10.47
CA GLU A 25 -20.70 -2.74 11.77
C GLU A 25 -19.24 -2.24 11.73
N HIS A 26 -18.48 -2.60 10.68
CA HIS A 26 -17.16 -2.02 10.47
C HIS A 26 -17.24 -0.52 10.16
N MET A 27 -18.29 -0.05 9.49
CA MET A 27 -18.54 1.37 9.31
C MET A 27 -18.78 2.06 10.62
N LYS A 28 -19.53 1.45 11.54
CA LYS A 28 -19.70 1.99 12.87
C LYS A 28 -18.35 2.10 13.58
N LYS A 29 -17.49 1.08 13.50
CA LYS A 29 -16.11 1.13 14.04
C LYS A 29 -15.24 2.21 13.37
N VAL A 30 -15.29 2.33 12.04
CA VAL A 30 -14.55 3.37 11.28
C VAL A 30 -15.08 4.76 11.62
N GLU A 31 -16.39 4.94 11.70
CA GLU A 31 -17.02 6.20 12.09
C GLU A 31 -16.75 6.54 13.56
N GLU A 32 -16.80 5.57 14.46
CA GLU A 32 -16.42 5.71 15.87
C GLU A 32 -14.96 6.11 15.98
N TRP A 33 -14.07 5.47 15.22
CA TRP A 33 -12.65 5.82 15.16
C TRP A 33 -12.43 7.24 14.61
N LEU A 34 -13.12 7.62 13.52
CA LEU A 34 -13.09 8.98 12.98
C LEU A 34 -13.66 10.01 13.98
N ARG A 35 -14.70 9.65 14.75
CA ARG A 35 -15.34 10.51 15.77
C ARG A 35 -14.56 10.60 17.07
N ALA A 36 -13.81 9.56 17.44
CA ALA A 36 -12.99 9.51 18.65
C ALA A 36 -11.84 10.52 18.63
N GLY A 37 -11.59 11.20 17.50
CA GLY A 37 -10.65 12.30 17.41
C GLY A 37 -9.18 11.87 17.29
N ASP A 38 -8.91 10.58 17.08
CA ASP A 38 -7.57 10.07 16.75
C ASP A 38 -7.16 10.43 15.30
N ALA A 39 -8.13 10.81 14.47
CA ALA A 39 -7.95 11.32 13.10
C ALA A 39 -8.16 12.84 13.01
N ARG A 40 -7.46 13.64 13.84
CA ARG A 40 -7.41 15.09 13.60
C ARG A 40 -6.56 15.35 12.37
N PHE A 41 -7.21 15.63 11.24
CA PHE A 41 -6.56 16.35 10.15
C PHE A 41 -6.28 17.78 10.64
N VAL A 42 -5.13 17.99 11.26
CA VAL A 42 -4.65 19.33 11.60
C VAL A 42 -4.10 19.94 10.31
N ILE A 43 -5.00 20.44 9.46
CA ILE A 43 -4.65 21.51 8.52
C ILE A 43 -5.12 22.77 9.22
N GLN A 44 -4.28 23.33 10.10
CA GLN A 44 -4.51 24.69 10.57
C GLN A 44 -4.33 25.62 9.37
N PRO A 45 -5.33 26.45 9.02
CA PRO A 45 -5.07 27.57 8.12
C PRO A 45 -4.03 28.48 8.78
N PRO A 46 -3.14 29.11 8.00
CA PRO A 46 -2.23 30.11 8.54
C PRO A 46 -3.06 31.36 8.90
N ASP A 47 -3.59 31.41 10.12
CA ASP A 47 -4.14 32.64 10.65
C ASP A 47 -2.97 33.57 10.98
N SER A 48 -2.93 34.64 10.19
CA SER A 48 -2.14 35.84 10.38
C SER A 48 -2.33 36.42 11.78
N SER A 49 -1.27 36.43 12.60
CA SER A 49 -0.82 37.58 13.41
C SER A 49 0.14 37.14 14.50
N ALA A 50 1.43 37.37 14.27
CA ALA A 50 2.43 37.85 15.24
C ALA A 50 3.81 37.56 14.62
N ALA A 51 4.43 38.62 14.12
CA ALA A 51 5.82 38.60 13.73
C ALA A 51 6.67 38.51 15.01
N GLU A 52 7.48 37.46 15.13
CA GLU A 52 8.73 37.53 15.88
C GLU A 52 9.83 36.95 15.00
N THR A 53 10.61 37.85 14.44
CA THR A 53 11.83 37.60 13.70
C THR A 53 12.88 37.02 14.65
N TYR A 54 13.37 35.82 14.35
CA TYR A 54 14.65 35.36 14.85
C TYR A 54 15.60 35.21 13.64
N ASP A 55 16.52 36.16 13.54
CA ASP A 55 17.68 36.10 12.66
C ASP A 55 18.56 34.91 13.07
N LEU A 56 18.71 33.93 12.18
CA LEU A 56 19.80 32.98 12.23
C LEU A 56 20.64 33.17 10.97
N ASN A 57 21.75 33.88 11.18
CA ASN A 57 22.86 34.04 10.25
C ASN A 57 23.29 32.68 9.68
N LEU A 58 23.09 32.50 8.37
CA LEU A 58 23.71 31.44 7.59
C LEU A 58 25.04 31.94 7.01
N PRO A 59 26.14 31.20 7.09
CA PRO A 59 27.29 31.43 6.23
C PRO A 59 27.02 30.88 4.81
N GLU A 60 27.42 31.65 3.81
CA GLU A 60 27.25 31.39 2.37
C GLU A 60 28.29 30.43 1.77
N GLY A 61 27.87 29.72 0.71
CA GLY A 61 28.70 29.17 -0.38
C GLY A 61 28.96 27.65 -0.32
N ILE A 62 29.01 26.81 -1.37
CA ILE A 62 29.13 26.81 -2.86
C ILE A 62 28.97 25.28 -3.26
N PRO A 63 28.83 24.82 -4.54
CA PRO A 63 27.88 25.05 -5.62
C PRO A 63 27.02 23.80 -5.97
N ILE A 64 26.14 23.95 -6.96
CA ILE A 64 25.35 22.88 -7.60
C ILE A 64 26.21 22.19 -8.68
N ASP A 65 26.26 20.86 -8.72
CA ASP A 65 26.58 20.12 -9.95
C ASP A 65 25.59 18.96 -10.19
N SER A 66 25.25 18.84 -11.47
CA SER A 66 24.39 17.89 -12.12
C SER A 66 25.20 16.73 -12.71
N SER A 67 24.89 15.48 -12.35
CA SER A 67 25.02 14.36 -13.30
C SER A 67 24.27 13.11 -12.84
N THR A 68 23.69 12.45 -13.83
CA THR A 68 22.95 11.20 -13.81
C THR A 68 23.83 9.98 -13.55
N ASN A 69 23.37 8.99 -12.78
CA ASN A 69 23.25 7.62 -13.30
C ASN A 69 22.41 6.69 -12.40
N ASN A 70 21.60 5.86 -13.07
CA ASN A 70 21.02 4.62 -12.53
C ASN A 70 22.15 3.67 -12.11
N ASN A 71 22.00 3.03 -10.94
CA ASN A 71 22.24 1.61 -10.70
C ASN A 71 21.82 1.26 -9.26
N GLY A 72 21.46 0.00 -9.03
CA GLY A 72 20.75 -0.52 -7.86
C GLY A 72 21.23 0.01 -6.50
N VAL A 73 20.27 0.34 -5.65
CA VAL A 73 20.53 0.81 -4.28
C VAL A 73 20.73 -0.41 -3.37
N ILE A 74 21.98 -0.78 -3.13
CA ILE A 74 22.39 -1.32 -1.84
C ILE A 74 22.64 -0.08 -0.98
N GLN A 75 21.85 0.09 0.09
CA GLN A 75 21.94 1.29 0.91
C GLN A 75 22.89 1.02 2.07
N ASP A 76 24.18 1.29 1.85
CA ASP A 76 25.16 1.39 2.92
C ASP A 76 24.99 2.73 3.64
N ASN A 77 24.65 2.69 4.92
CA ASN A 77 24.67 3.85 5.80
C ASN A 77 26.11 4.08 6.30
N TYR A 78 26.94 4.76 5.52
CA TYR A 78 28.22 5.28 6.04
C TYR A 78 28.08 6.78 6.33
N SER A 79 27.85 7.11 7.60
CA SER A 79 28.22 8.42 8.14
C SER A 79 29.43 8.21 9.06
N CYS A 80 30.53 8.87 8.71
CA CYS A 80 31.79 8.98 9.45
C CYS A 80 32.78 7.81 9.32
N LEU A 81 33.69 7.91 8.34
CA LEU A 81 35.04 7.38 8.48
C LEU A 81 36.00 8.57 8.39
N SER A 82 36.09 9.32 9.48
CA SER A 82 37.30 10.10 9.75
C SER A 82 38.40 9.13 10.15
N SER A 83 39.55 9.30 9.52
CA SER A 83 40.81 8.58 9.72
C SER A 83 41.10 8.21 11.18
N ASP A 84 41.59 6.97 11.34
CA ASP A 84 42.07 6.28 12.55
C ASP A 84 41.06 5.29 13.14
N CYS A 85 40.98 4.08 12.56
CA CYS A 85 40.26 2.96 13.14
C CYS A 85 41.15 1.71 13.17
N GLU A 86 41.42 1.24 14.39
CA GLU A 86 41.93 -0.11 14.67
C GLU A 86 40.93 -1.14 14.12
N ASP A 87 41.41 -2.31 13.65
CA ASP A 87 40.58 -3.40 13.13
C ASP A 87 39.68 -3.98 14.25
N GLU A 88 38.58 -3.29 14.57
CA GLU A 88 37.48 -3.84 15.35
C GLU A 88 36.54 -4.62 14.42
N ASP A 89 36.27 -5.88 14.74
CA ASP A 89 35.28 -6.71 14.03
C ASP A 89 33.87 -6.09 14.19
N GLU A 90 33.48 -5.19 13.28
CA GLU A 90 32.14 -4.63 13.26
C GLU A 90 31.11 -5.67 12.81
N THR A 91 30.19 -6.02 13.72
CA THR A 91 29.09 -6.94 13.41
C THR A 91 27.99 -6.21 12.62
N VAL A 92 27.88 -6.49 11.33
CA VAL A 92 26.79 -5.95 10.48
C VAL A 92 25.53 -6.80 10.64
N ARG A 93 24.40 -6.16 10.99
CA ARG A 93 23.07 -6.82 11.06
C ARG A 93 22.15 -6.32 9.95
N ILE A 94 21.72 -7.23 9.07
CA ILE A 94 20.70 -6.94 8.05
C ILE A 94 19.33 -6.81 8.74
N THR A 95 18.64 -5.69 8.53
CA THR A 95 17.30 -5.45 9.07
C THR A 95 16.22 -6.06 8.18
N CYS A 96 16.21 -5.69 6.90
CA CYS A 96 15.32 -6.25 5.89
C CYS A 96 15.85 -6.02 4.47
N PHE A 97 15.31 -6.77 3.50
CA PHE A 97 15.49 -6.53 2.07
C PHE A 97 14.24 -5.88 1.50
N ASN A 98 14.39 -4.66 0.98
CA ASN A 98 13.34 -3.96 0.27
C ASN A 98 13.66 -3.92 -1.23
N CYS A 99 12.81 -4.56 -2.02
CA CYS A 99 12.82 -4.43 -3.48
C CYS A 99 11.43 -4.69 -4.05
N ASP A 100 11.22 -4.40 -5.33
CA ASP A 100 9.94 -4.60 -6.02
C ASP A 100 9.62 -6.09 -6.26
N ALA A 101 8.40 -6.41 -6.70
CA ALA A 101 7.99 -7.82 -6.84
C ALA A 101 8.85 -8.65 -7.83
N PRO A 102 9.25 -8.12 -9.01
CA PRO A 102 10.21 -8.80 -9.88
C PRO A 102 11.56 -9.06 -9.22
N ALA A 103 12.15 -8.07 -8.53
CA ALA A 103 13.41 -8.25 -7.83
C ALA A 103 13.30 -9.26 -6.68
N ARG A 104 12.22 -9.21 -5.89
CA ARG A 104 11.94 -10.21 -4.85
C ARG A 104 11.82 -11.61 -5.43
N ALA A 105 11.11 -11.77 -6.54
CA ALA A 105 10.98 -13.05 -7.22
C ALA A 105 12.34 -13.59 -7.69
N PHE A 106 13.18 -12.72 -8.24
CA PHE A 106 14.53 -13.05 -8.69
C PHE A 106 15.44 -13.46 -7.52
N ILE A 107 15.55 -12.63 -6.46
CA ILE A 107 16.45 -12.95 -5.34
C ILE A 107 15.99 -14.16 -4.55
N LYS A 108 14.67 -14.40 -4.46
CA LYS A 108 14.11 -15.57 -3.76
C LYS A 108 14.08 -16.83 -4.62
N GLN A 109 14.32 -16.70 -5.93
CA GLN A 109 14.12 -17.77 -6.91
C GLN A 109 12.72 -18.39 -6.77
N ILE A 110 11.68 -17.56 -6.93
CA ILE A 110 10.26 -17.97 -6.86
C ILE A 110 9.53 -17.57 -8.14
N LYS A 111 8.34 -18.14 -8.35
CA LYS A 111 7.47 -17.77 -9.45
C LYS A 111 7.04 -16.29 -9.32
N GLY A 112 7.03 -15.59 -10.46
CA GLY A 112 6.73 -14.17 -10.51
C GLY A 112 5.27 -13.82 -10.22
N HIS A 113 4.99 -12.51 -10.11
CA HIS A 113 3.70 -11.93 -9.72
C HIS A 113 2.49 -12.24 -10.64
N THR A 114 2.72 -12.87 -11.80
CA THR A 114 1.66 -13.31 -12.73
C THR A 114 1.40 -14.82 -12.71
N ALA A 115 2.13 -15.57 -11.89
CA ALA A 115 1.98 -17.03 -11.79
C ALA A 115 0.82 -17.43 -10.87
N TYR A 116 0.29 -18.65 -11.04
CA TYR A 116 -0.77 -19.18 -10.19
C TYR A 116 -0.37 -19.22 -8.71
N PHE A 117 0.85 -19.61 -8.39
CA PHE A 117 1.38 -19.62 -7.01
C PHE A 117 2.29 -18.43 -6.78
N SER A 118 1.84 -17.23 -7.14
CA SER A 118 2.68 -16.03 -7.04
C SER A 118 2.84 -15.50 -5.62
N CYS A 119 1.88 -15.73 -4.71
CA CYS A 119 1.94 -15.12 -3.38
C CYS A 119 3.14 -15.66 -2.58
N GLU A 120 3.95 -14.73 -2.09
CA GLU A 120 5.20 -15.01 -1.39
C GLU A 120 5.05 -15.04 0.14
N ARG A 121 3.80 -14.92 0.61
CA ARG A 121 3.41 -14.90 2.03
C ARG A 121 2.40 -15.98 2.40
N CYS A 122 1.59 -16.47 1.45
CA CYS A 122 0.66 -17.56 1.69
C CYS A 122 0.66 -18.58 0.53
N VAL A 123 0.15 -19.78 0.81
CA VAL A 123 0.16 -20.94 -0.11
C VAL A 123 -0.95 -20.93 -1.17
N GLN A 124 -1.65 -19.81 -1.32
CA GLN A 124 -2.83 -19.74 -2.16
C GLN A 124 -2.51 -20.00 -3.62
N ARG A 125 -3.27 -20.93 -4.23
CA ARG A 125 -3.34 -21.08 -5.67
C ARG A 125 -4.25 -20.01 -6.28
N GLY A 126 -3.76 -19.33 -7.30
CA GLY A 126 -4.52 -18.36 -8.08
C GLY A 126 -5.55 -18.99 -9.01
N GLU A 127 -6.45 -18.16 -9.50
CA GLU A 127 -7.52 -18.51 -10.44
C GLU A 127 -7.40 -17.68 -11.71
N TRP A 128 -7.72 -18.30 -12.86
CA TRP A 128 -7.73 -17.60 -14.14
C TRP A 128 -9.08 -16.92 -14.39
N HIS A 129 -9.07 -15.58 -14.45
CA HIS A 129 -10.21 -14.74 -14.86
C HIS A 129 -9.65 -13.66 -15.80
N ASP A 130 -9.39 -13.99 -17.07
CA ASP A 130 -8.62 -13.21 -18.08
C ASP A 130 -7.14 -12.99 -17.76
N ASN A 131 -6.80 -12.99 -16.48
CA ASN A 131 -5.46 -13.01 -15.92
C ASN A 131 -5.49 -13.85 -14.63
N VAL A 132 -4.30 -14.17 -14.10
CA VAL A 132 -4.22 -14.79 -12.77
C VAL A 132 -4.70 -13.80 -11.71
N THR A 133 -5.53 -14.30 -10.79
CA THR A 133 -6.10 -13.57 -9.67
C THR A 133 -5.92 -14.39 -8.38
N LEU A 134 -5.96 -13.72 -7.23
CA LEU A 134 -5.72 -14.30 -5.92
C LEU A 134 -6.91 -13.98 -4.99
N PRO A 135 -8.05 -14.70 -5.11
CA PRO A 135 -9.27 -14.32 -4.43
C PRO A 135 -9.42 -14.79 -2.99
N CYS A 136 -8.74 -15.87 -2.60
CA CYS A 136 -8.78 -16.31 -1.20
C CYS A 136 -7.94 -15.35 -0.33
N VAL A 137 -8.37 -15.20 0.92
CA VAL A 137 -7.73 -14.33 1.93
C VAL A 137 -7.42 -15.10 3.23
N TYR A 138 -7.83 -16.37 3.29
CA TYR A 138 -7.63 -17.28 4.42
C TYR A 138 -6.85 -18.51 3.94
N SER A 139 -5.64 -18.26 3.47
CA SER A 139 -4.72 -19.33 3.05
C SER A 139 -3.62 -19.49 4.11
N PRO A 140 -3.13 -20.72 4.37
CA PRO A 140 -1.98 -20.94 5.23
C PRO A 140 -0.78 -20.06 4.83
N PHE A 141 -0.08 -19.55 5.83
CA PHE A 141 1.10 -18.73 5.62
C PHE A 141 2.31 -19.57 5.23
N ARG A 142 3.19 -18.97 4.43
CA ARG A 142 4.57 -19.44 4.27
C ARG A 142 5.34 -19.01 5.50
N THR A 143 6.10 -19.92 6.07
CA THR A 143 7.08 -19.64 7.14
C THR A 143 8.48 -19.69 6.57
N ASP A 144 9.44 -19.09 7.27
CA ASP A 144 10.86 -19.18 6.89
C ASP A 144 11.31 -20.64 6.78
N VAL A 145 10.85 -21.50 7.68
CA VAL A 145 11.12 -22.96 7.65
C VAL A 145 10.52 -23.61 6.40
N SER A 146 9.22 -23.40 6.13
CA SER A 146 8.57 -24.01 4.97
C SER A 146 9.19 -23.57 3.64
N PHE A 147 9.69 -22.33 3.59
CA PHE A 147 10.36 -21.76 2.43
C PHE A 147 11.77 -22.35 2.26
N ASP A 148 12.51 -22.47 3.36
CA ASP A 148 13.84 -23.08 3.34
C ASP A 148 13.76 -24.56 2.95
N GLU A 149 12.81 -25.31 3.51
CA GLU A 149 12.56 -26.71 3.16
C GLU A 149 11.98 -26.90 1.74
N MET A 150 11.66 -25.80 1.04
CA MET A 150 11.07 -25.81 -0.30
C MET A 150 9.77 -26.62 -0.40
N GLN A 151 8.93 -26.57 0.64
CA GLN A 151 7.71 -27.39 0.75
C GLN A 151 6.67 -27.12 -0.36
N ASP A 152 6.73 -25.95 -1.00
CA ASP A 152 5.83 -25.59 -2.11
C ASP A 152 6.58 -25.56 -3.44
N GLU A 153 6.76 -26.73 -4.04
CA GLU A 153 7.39 -26.91 -5.36
C GLU A 153 6.76 -26.03 -6.45
N ASP A 154 5.48 -25.74 -6.29
CA ASP A 154 4.70 -24.93 -7.21
C ASP A 154 4.93 -23.42 -7.04
N HIS A 155 5.55 -22.98 -5.95
CA HIS A 155 5.96 -21.59 -5.73
C HIS A 155 7.43 -21.36 -6.08
N HIS A 156 8.29 -22.36 -5.85
CA HIS A 156 9.72 -22.24 -6.02
C HIS A 156 10.17 -22.31 -7.50
N GLY A 157 11.29 -21.65 -7.78
CA GLY A 157 12.05 -21.84 -9.00
C GLY A 157 12.85 -23.14 -8.98
N PRO A 158 13.46 -23.52 -10.11
CA PRO A 158 14.18 -24.80 -10.25
C PRO A 158 15.48 -24.85 -9.43
N ILE A 159 16.03 -23.70 -9.05
CA ILE A 159 17.29 -23.58 -8.32
C ILE A 159 17.01 -22.84 -7.01
N PRO A 160 17.44 -23.36 -5.84
CA PRO A 160 17.32 -22.65 -4.58
C PRO A 160 18.11 -21.34 -4.61
N THR A 161 17.60 -20.30 -3.94
CA THR A 161 18.32 -19.03 -3.86
C THR A 161 19.66 -19.17 -3.12
N PRO A 162 20.74 -18.52 -3.62
CA PRO A 162 22.01 -18.44 -2.89
C PRO A 162 21.88 -17.82 -1.49
N LEU A 163 20.85 -17.00 -1.25
CA LEU A 163 20.63 -16.35 0.05
C LEU A 163 20.34 -17.33 1.19
N ARG A 164 20.03 -18.60 0.90
CA ARG A 164 19.90 -19.66 1.91
C ARG A 164 21.19 -19.86 2.72
N GLN A 165 22.34 -19.60 2.12
CA GLN A 165 23.65 -19.74 2.79
C GLN A 165 23.86 -18.72 3.92
N LEU A 166 23.07 -17.65 3.95
CA LEU A 166 23.19 -16.56 4.92
C LEU A 166 22.34 -16.79 6.18
N SER A 167 21.66 -17.95 6.30
CA SER A 167 20.77 -18.27 7.43
C SER A 167 19.72 -17.19 7.71
N LEU A 168 19.20 -16.55 6.64
CA LEU A 168 18.22 -15.47 6.72
C LEU A 168 16.80 -16.01 6.62
N GLY A 169 15.88 -15.40 7.37
CA GLY A 169 14.45 -15.65 7.20
C GLY A 169 13.94 -15.02 5.90
N LEU A 170 13.93 -15.75 4.79
CA LEU A 170 13.59 -15.20 3.46
C LEU A 170 12.11 -14.83 3.28
N VAL A 171 11.23 -15.31 4.15
CA VAL A 171 9.83 -14.85 4.21
C VAL A 171 9.74 -13.63 5.13
N SER A 172 10.34 -13.67 6.32
CA SER A 172 10.20 -12.61 7.32
C SER A 172 11.06 -11.36 7.07
N GLN A 173 12.23 -11.49 6.46
CA GLN A 173 13.19 -10.39 6.24
C GLN A 173 13.09 -9.73 4.86
N ILE A 174 12.55 -10.41 3.85
CA ILE A 174 12.31 -9.80 2.54
C ILE A 174 10.90 -9.21 2.55
N VAL A 175 10.78 -7.89 2.70
CA VAL A 175 9.52 -7.17 2.97
C VAL A 175 8.70 -6.88 1.72
N LEU A 176 7.39 -6.76 1.90
CA LEU A 176 6.49 -6.23 0.88
C LEU A 176 6.54 -4.71 0.89
N ASP A 177 7.30 -4.14 -0.04
CA ASP A 177 7.51 -2.69 -0.12
C ASP A 177 6.20 -1.89 -0.27
N PRO A 178 5.81 -1.05 0.72
CA PRO A 178 4.58 -0.25 0.66
C PRO A 178 4.54 0.72 -0.52
N MET A 179 5.69 1.24 -0.96
CA MET A 179 5.75 2.14 -2.11
C MET A 179 5.24 1.47 -3.39
N HIS A 180 5.78 0.30 -3.73
CA HIS A 180 5.37 -0.45 -4.90
C HIS A 180 4.01 -1.13 -4.72
N LEU A 181 3.73 -1.66 -3.53
CA LEU A 181 2.53 -2.45 -3.27
C LEU A 181 1.29 -1.57 -3.10
N VAL A 182 1.32 -0.61 -2.17
CA VAL A 182 0.14 0.19 -1.81
C VAL A 182 -0.02 1.35 -2.76
N TYR A 183 0.98 2.23 -2.87
CA TYR A 183 0.82 3.51 -3.56
C TYR A 183 0.83 3.35 -5.09
N LEU A 184 1.90 2.75 -5.64
CA LEU A 184 2.01 2.48 -7.08
C LEU A 184 1.17 1.27 -7.52
N GLY A 185 0.87 0.35 -6.60
CA GLY A 185 0.09 -0.84 -6.89
C GLY A 185 -1.41 -0.59 -6.72
N VAL A 186 -1.89 -0.61 -5.48
CA VAL A 186 -3.33 -0.55 -5.16
C VAL A 186 -3.94 0.82 -5.44
N THR A 187 -3.39 1.92 -4.89
CA THR A 187 -3.99 3.26 -5.00
C THR A 187 -4.07 3.73 -6.44
N ARG A 188 -2.97 3.59 -7.21
CA ARG A 188 -2.96 3.88 -8.65
C ARG A 188 -4.04 3.08 -9.40
N ARG A 189 -4.18 1.78 -9.08
CA ARG A 189 -5.16 0.91 -9.74
C ARG A 189 -6.59 1.33 -9.43
N LEU A 190 -6.90 1.70 -8.18
CA LEU A 190 -8.23 2.21 -7.82
C LEU A 190 -8.59 3.46 -8.65
N ILE A 191 -7.69 4.43 -8.73
CA ILE A 191 -7.93 5.66 -9.51
C ILE A 191 -8.11 5.33 -11.00
N TRP A 192 -7.33 4.41 -11.55
CA TRP A 192 -7.51 3.93 -12.93
C TRP A 192 -8.84 3.23 -13.14
N LEU A 193 -9.30 2.40 -12.20
CA LEU A 193 -10.60 1.74 -12.28
C LEU A 193 -11.74 2.78 -12.29
N TRP A 194 -11.67 3.79 -11.42
CA TRP A 194 -12.67 4.85 -11.40
C TRP A 194 -12.64 5.71 -12.68
N LYS A 195 -11.46 5.95 -13.27
CA LYS A 195 -11.32 6.80 -14.47
C LYS A 195 -11.59 6.05 -15.78
N LYS A 196 -11.09 4.82 -15.92
CA LYS A 196 -10.99 4.07 -17.18
C LYS A 196 -11.66 2.69 -17.13
N GLY A 197 -12.15 2.23 -15.96
CA GLY A 197 -12.76 0.91 -15.78
C GLY A 197 -14.09 0.70 -16.52
N PRO A 198 -14.75 -0.46 -16.31
CA PRO A 198 -16.03 -0.76 -16.94
C PRO A 198 -17.14 0.20 -16.51
N VAL A 199 -17.95 0.65 -17.48
CA VAL A 199 -19.15 1.48 -17.23
C VAL A 199 -20.16 0.69 -16.43
N GLY A 200 -20.82 1.36 -15.46
CA GLY A 200 -21.87 0.74 -14.65
C GLY A 200 -21.35 -0.19 -13.55
N VAL A 201 -20.03 -0.42 -13.49
CA VAL A 201 -19.38 -1.19 -12.42
C VAL A 201 -18.67 -0.23 -11.47
N CYS A 202 -17.57 0.38 -11.92
CA CYS A 202 -16.72 1.22 -11.08
C CYS A 202 -16.33 2.57 -11.70
N ARG A 203 -16.55 2.76 -13.00
CA ARG A 203 -16.17 3.99 -13.70
C ARG A 203 -17.12 5.15 -13.38
N ILE A 204 -16.55 6.26 -12.93
CA ILE A 204 -17.28 7.53 -12.73
C ILE A 204 -17.39 8.33 -14.03
N SER A 205 -18.34 9.26 -14.07
CA SER A 205 -18.56 10.11 -15.24
C SER A 205 -17.40 11.09 -15.46
N ALA A 206 -17.20 11.52 -16.72
CA ALA A 206 -16.19 12.51 -17.06
C ALA A 206 -16.35 13.83 -16.27
N ASN A 207 -17.59 14.23 -15.98
CA ASN A 207 -17.87 15.40 -15.15
C ASN A 207 -17.39 15.20 -13.70
N LYS A 208 -17.58 14.01 -13.11
CA LYS A 208 -17.04 13.70 -11.78
C LYS A 208 -15.51 13.68 -11.77
N VAL A 209 -14.87 13.15 -12.81
CA VAL A 209 -13.40 13.23 -12.97
C VAL A 209 -12.92 14.69 -13.03
N LYS A 210 -13.62 15.55 -13.77
CA LYS A 210 -13.34 16.99 -13.85
C LYS A 210 -13.45 17.65 -12.47
N ILE A 211 -14.56 17.44 -11.77
CA ILE A 211 -14.79 18.00 -10.42
C ILE A 211 -13.72 17.56 -9.43
N ILE A 212 -13.35 16.27 -9.41
CA ILE A 212 -12.29 15.78 -8.53
C ILE A 212 -10.96 16.44 -8.89
N SER A 213 -10.66 16.59 -10.18
CA SER A 213 -9.42 17.23 -10.64
C SER A 213 -9.34 18.70 -10.23
N GLU A 214 -10.43 19.46 -10.38
CA GLU A 214 -10.53 20.85 -9.94
C GLU A 214 -10.41 20.96 -8.41
N SER A 215 -11.03 20.05 -7.67
CA SER A 215 -10.93 19.99 -6.20
C SER A 215 -9.51 19.67 -5.75
N MET A 216 -8.80 18.78 -6.46
CA MET A 216 -7.39 18.48 -6.18
C MET A 216 -6.52 19.72 -6.40
N LEU A 217 -6.74 20.48 -7.47
CA LEU A 217 -6.00 21.71 -7.75
C LEU A 217 -6.31 22.81 -6.73
N SER A 218 -7.55 22.93 -6.26
CA SER A 218 -7.89 23.90 -5.19
C SER A 218 -7.24 23.57 -3.85
N LEU A 219 -6.87 22.30 -3.62
CA LEU A 219 -6.15 21.91 -2.40
C LEU A 219 -4.69 22.41 -2.38
N HIS A 220 -4.13 22.86 -3.51
CA HIS A 220 -2.72 23.23 -3.65
C HIS A 220 -2.24 24.25 -2.60
N CYS A 221 -3.06 25.25 -2.27
CA CYS A 221 -2.74 26.26 -1.27
C CYS A 221 -2.79 25.75 0.18
N TYR A 222 -3.45 24.62 0.43
CA TYR A 222 -3.55 23.99 1.75
C TYR A 222 -2.54 22.86 1.96
N ILE A 223 -1.77 22.49 0.95
CA ILE A 223 -0.69 21.52 1.09
C ILE A 223 0.53 22.23 1.69
N PRO A 224 1.08 21.76 2.82
CA PRO A 224 2.31 22.31 3.42
C PRO A 224 3.57 22.15 2.53
N ARG A 225 4.71 22.68 2.96
CA ARG A 225 5.98 22.62 2.19
C ARG A 225 6.71 21.28 2.37
N GLU A 226 6.42 20.57 3.46
CA GLU A 226 6.93 19.26 3.85
C GLU A 226 6.47 18.17 2.88
N PHE A 227 5.34 18.40 2.20
CA PHE A 227 4.93 17.52 1.11
C PHE A 227 5.82 17.75 -0.11
N PRO A 228 6.49 16.70 -0.64
CA PRO A 228 7.44 16.83 -1.74
C PRO A 228 6.78 17.25 -3.06
N ARG A 229 5.45 17.13 -3.16
CA ARG A 229 4.65 17.52 -4.32
C ARG A 229 3.33 18.11 -3.87
N LYS A 230 2.79 18.98 -4.72
CA LYS A 230 1.43 19.50 -4.57
C LYS A 230 0.45 18.62 -5.33
N CYS A 231 -0.82 18.68 -4.95
CA CYS A 231 -1.89 17.96 -5.61
C CYS A 231 -1.95 18.29 -7.11
N ARG A 232 -2.01 17.27 -7.96
CA ARG A 232 -2.22 17.39 -9.40
C ARG A 232 -3.58 16.85 -9.83
N SER A 233 -3.94 17.17 -11.07
CA SER A 233 -5.18 16.72 -11.70
C SER A 233 -5.20 15.20 -11.93
N LEU A 234 -6.38 14.58 -11.90
CA LEU A 234 -6.54 13.17 -12.28
C LEU A 234 -6.27 12.93 -13.78
N TYR A 235 -6.27 13.98 -14.60
CA TYR A 235 -5.84 13.87 -16.00
C TYR A 235 -4.37 13.49 -16.12
N GLU A 236 -3.53 13.86 -15.16
CA GLU A 236 -2.09 13.59 -15.12
C GLU A 236 -1.71 12.34 -14.32
N VAL A 237 -2.69 11.56 -13.84
CA VAL A 237 -2.44 10.40 -12.95
C VAL A 237 -1.40 9.40 -13.48
N ASP A 238 -1.30 9.26 -14.80
CA ASP A 238 -0.33 8.35 -15.43
C ASP A 238 1.13 8.81 -15.24
N ARG A 239 1.34 10.08 -14.84
CA ARG A 239 2.64 10.70 -14.54
C ARG A 239 2.87 10.93 -13.04
N TRP A 240 1.97 10.47 -12.17
CA TRP A 240 2.12 10.62 -10.73
C TRP A 240 3.24 9.74 -10.19
N LYS A 241 3.99 10.27 -9.24
CA LYS A 241 4.98 9.53 -8.46
C LYS A 241 4.33 8.89 -7.23
N ALA A 242 5.03 7.96 -6.59
CA ALA A 242 4.53 7.25 -5.41
C ALA A 242 4.14 8.21 -4.27
N THR A 243 4.88 9.31 -4.09
CA THR A 243 4.58 10.36 -3.10
C THR A 243 3.20 10.99 -3.31
N GLU A 244 2.78 11.18 -4.57
CA GLU A 244 1.48 11.76 -4.91
C GLU A 244 0.34 10.77 -4.68
N PHE A 245 0.58 9.48 -4.95
CA PHE A 245 -0.38 8.42 -4.59
C PHE A 245 -0.51 8.25 -3.07
N ARG A 246 0.59 8.34 -2.32
CA ARG A 246 0.56 8.35 -0.84
C ARG A 246 -0.22 9.56 -0.31
N GLN A 247 0.07 10.76 -0.85
CA GLN A 247 -0.64 11.98 -0.51
C GLN A 247 -2.14 11.87 -0.82
N PHE A 248 -2.48 11.32 -1.98
CA PHE A 248 -3.88 11.07 -2.35
C PHE A 248 -4.56 10.09 -1.40
N LEU A 249 -3.93 8.94 -1.11
CA LEU A 249 -4.52 7.94 -0.23
C LEU A 249 -4.75 8.51 1.18
N LEU A 250 -3.73 9.13 1.78
CA LEU A 250 -3.73 9.50 3.19
C LEU A 250 -4.31 10.88 3.51
N TYR A 251 -4.45 11.78 2.52
CA TYR A 251 -4.83 13.18 2.79
C TYR A 251 -5.90 13.71 1.85
N SER A 252 -5.64 13.81 0.54
CA SER A 252 -6.56 14.52 -0.36
C SER A 252 -7.74 13.66 -0.84
N GLY A 253 -7.54 12.35 -1.00
CA GLY A 253 -8.53 11.41 -1.51
C GLY A 253 -9.80 11.36 -0.67
N ILE A 254 -9.68 11.29 0.66
CA ILE A 254 -10.83 11.29 1.57
C ILE A 254 -11.73 12.53 1.39
N LEU A 255 -11.13 13.69 1.08
CA LEU A 255 -11.86 14.94 0.87
C LEU A 255 -12.53 14.95 -0.50
N VAL A 256 -11.76 14.71 -1.57
CA VAL A 256 -12.23 14.91 -2.95
C VAL A 256 -13.16 13.79 -3.43
N LEU A 257 -13.11 12.61 -2.82
CA LEU A 257 -13.93 11.46 -3.24
C LEU A 257 -15.31 11.41 -2.57
N LYS A 258 -15.49 11.98 -1.36
CA LYS A 258 -16.69 11.79 -0.51
C LYS A 258 -18.03 12.06 -1.21
N LYS A 259 -18.09 13.07 -2.08
CA LYS A 259 -19.30 13.43 -2.85
C LYS A 259 -19.22 13.08 -4.34
N ASN A 260 -18.12 12.45 -4.75
CA ASN A 260 -17.79 12.23 -6.16
C ASN A 260 -17.65 10.76 -6.55
N LEU A 261 -17.49 9.85 -5.59
CA LEU A 261 -17.66 8.42 -5.78
C LEU A 261 -19.05 7.94 -5.32
N PRO A 262 -19.59 6.85 -5.91
CA PRO A 262 -20.66 6.08 -5.29
C PRO A 262 -20.32 5.69 -3.86
N ALA A 263 -21.31 5.71 -2.96
CA ALA A 263 -21.11 5.48 -1.52
C ALA A 263 -20.38 4.16 -1.23
N GLU A 264 -20.73 3.09 -1.93
CA GLU A 264 -20.09 1.78 -1.81
C GLU A 264 -18.59 1.80 -2.16
N LEU A 265 -18.20 2.50 -3.23
CA LEU A 265 -16.79 2.60 -3.64
C LEU A 265 -16.01 3.53 -2.72
N TYR A 266 -16.65 4.58 -2.20
CA TYR A 266 -16.03 5.45 -1.22
C TYR A 266 -15.81 4.71 0.11
N TYR A 267 -16.79 3.90 0.56
CA TYR A 267 -16.62 3.02 1.71
C TYR A 267 -15.45 2.07 1.53
N HIS A 268 -15.41 1.39 0.39
CA HIS A 268 -14.34 0.46 0.07
C HIS A 268 -12.96 1.15 0.06
N PHE A 269 -12.87 2.38 -0.47
CA PHE A 269 -11.67 3.21 -0.33
C PHE A 269 -11.33 3.53 1.13
N LEU A 270 -12.31 3.81 1.99
CA LEU A 270 -12.08 4.09 3.41
C LEU A 270 -11.47 2.90 4.16
N LEU A 271 -11.83 1.67 3.81
CA LEU A 271 -11.19 0.46 4.39
C LEU A 271 -9.67 0.49 4.17
N LEU A 272 -9.24 0.77 2.94
CA LEU A 272 -7.82 0.92 2.61
C LEU A 272 -7.20 2.13 3.30
N TYR A 273 -7.85 3.29 3.24
CA TYR A 273 -7.36 4.52 3.87
C TYR A 273 -7.08 4.32 5.36
N VAL A 274 -8.05 3.80 6.13
CA VAL A 274 -7.91 3.65 7.58
C VAL A 274 -6.84 2.62 7.91
N ALA A 275 -6.79 1.48 7.22
CA ALA A 275 -5.77 0.47 7.46
C ALA A 275 -4.35 1.01 7.25
N ILE A 276 -4.12 1.69 6.12
CA ILE A 276 -2.81 2.25 5.79
C ILE A 276 -2.45 3.42 6.72
N PHE A 277 -3.43 4.26 7.07
CA PHE A 277 -3.23 5.36 8.03
C PHE A 277 -2.80 4.84 9.40
N CYS A 278 -3.49 3.83 9.93
CA CYS A 278 -3.19 3.22 11.22
C CYS A 278 -1.78 2.59 11.26
N MET A 279 -1.40 1.85 10.21
CA MET A 279 -0.07 1.25 10.11
C MET A 279 1.06 2.27 9.83
N SER A 280 0.71 3.48 9.39
CA SER A 280 1.67 4.58 9.23
C SER A 280 1.88 5.38 10.52
N ASN A 281 1.09 5.14 11.58
CA ASN A 281 1.16 5.93 12.82
C ASN A 281 2.33 5.45 13.72
N PRO A 282 3.38 6.27 13.94
CA PRO A 282 4.56 5.84 14.69
C PRO A 282 4.28 5.50 16.15
N SER A 283 3.26 6.11 16.77
CA SER A 283 2.95 5.92 18.19
C SER A 283 2.05 4.72 18.46
N ARG A 284 1.25 4.29 17.49
CA ARG A 284 0.14 3.34 17.71
C ARG A 284 0.01 2.22 16.68
N TYR A 285 0.93 2.11 15.72
CA TYR A 285 0.85 1.07 14.68
C TYR A 285 0.71 -0.34 15.27
N ILE A 286 1.41 -0.66 16.36
CA ILE A 286 1.32 -1.98 17.02
C ILE A 286 -0.10 -2.23 17.53
N SER A 287 -0.67 -1.28 18.26
CA SER A 287 -2.03 -1.40 18.80
C SER A 287 -3.11 -1.49 17.71
N TYR A 288 -2.85 -0.90 16.53
CA TYR A 288 -3.78 -0.94 15.41
C TYR A 288 -3.49 -2.06 14.41
N CYS A 289 -2.47 -2.90 14.65
CA CYS A 289 -2.02 -3.88 13.68
C CYS A 289 -3.12 -4.90 13.34
N GLU A 290 -3.76 -5.49 14.35
CA GLU A 290 -4.86 -6.45 14.15
C GLU A 290 -6.07 -5.79 13.47
N PHE A 291 -6.46 -4.60 13.94
CA PHE A 291 -7.55 -3.85 13.32
C PHE A 291 -7.27 -3.53 11.84
N SER A 292 -6.03 -3.16 11.52
CA SER A 292 -5.62 -2.88 10.13
C SER A 292 -5.65 -4.15 9.28
N ARG A 293 -5.26 -5.30 9.84
CA ARG A 293 -5.36 -6.61 9.20
C ARG A 293 -6.82 -6.95 8.86
N GLU A 294 -7.74 -6.80 9.80
CA GLU A 294 -9.19 -7.01 9.57
C GLU A 294 -9.72 -6.14 8.43
N LEU A 295 -9.35 -4.85 8.41
CA LEU A 295 -9.77 -3.92 7.36
C LEU A 295 -9.22 -4.32 5.98
N LEU A 296 -7.97 -4.78 5.88
CA LEU A 296 -7.37 -5.22 4.61
C LEU A 296 -7.97 -6.54 4.12
N LEU A 297 -8.22 -7.50 5.01
CA LEU A 297 -8.94 -8.75 4.68
C LEU A 297 -10.34 -8.43 4.13
N LYS A 298 -11.06 -7.49 4.75
CA LYS A 298 -12.36 -7.02 4.27
C LYS A 298 -12.25 -6.33 2.91
N PHE A 299 -11.29 -5.42 2.77
CA PHE A 299 -11.03 -4.73 1.50
C PHE A 299 -10.80 -5.73 0.35
N VAL A 300 -9.95 -6.73 0.56
CA VAL A 300 -9.64 -7.72 -0.50
C VAL A 300 -10.81 -8.65 -0.77
N SER A 301 -11.50 -9.14 0.25
CA SER A 301 -12.67 -10.02 0.06
C SER A 301 -13.82 -9.34 -0.71
N GLU A 302 -14.07 -8.05 -0.46
CA GLU A 302 -15.11 -7.28 -1.16
C GLU A 302 -14.67 -6.76 -2.54
N PHE A 303 -13.37 -6.79 -2.85
CA PHE A 303 -12.79 -6.14 -4.03
C PHE A 303 -13.42 -6.62 -5.35
N SER A 304 -13.62 -7.94 -5.49
CA SER A 304 -14.21 -8.51 -6.71
C SER A 304 -15.65 -8.05 -6.96
N GLY A 305 -16.42 -7.82 -5.89
CA GLY A 305 -17.79 -7.32 -5.97
C GLY A 305 -17.87 -5.88 -6.49
N HIS A 306 -16.84 -5.07 -6.22
CA HIS A 306 -16.78 -3.67 -6.64
C HIS A 306 -16.11 -3.46 -8.00
N TYR A 307 -15.08 -4.24 -8.31
CA TYR A 307 -14.21 -3.98 -9.47
C TYR A 307 -14.16 -5.11 -10.49
N GLY A 308 -14.72 -6.27 -10.18
CA GLY A 308 -14.66 -7.48 -11.00
C GLY A 308 -13.57 -8.46 -10.54
N ARG A 309 -13.79 -9.76 -10.77
CA ARG A 309 -12.89 -10.83 -10.33
C ARG A 309 -11.49 -10.71 -10.92
N ASN A 310 -11.39 -10.33 -12.20
CA ASN A 310 -10.11 -10.13 -12.90
C ASN A 310 -9.23 -9.03 -12.29
N GLN A 311 -9.77 -8.19 -11.40
CA GLN A 311 -9.02 -7.11 -10.76
C GLN A 311 -8.32 -7.52 -9.45
N LEU A 312 -8.59 -8.71 -8.91
CA LEU A 312 -7.93 -9.27 -7.71
C LEU A 312 -6.51 -9.79 -8.02
N VAL A 313 -5.67 -8.91 -8.55
CA VAL A 313 -4.28 -9.25 -8.92
C VAL A 313 -3.35 -9.30 -7.71
N TYR A 314 -2.11 -9.74 -7.95
CA TYR A 314 -1.02 -9.81 -6.97
C TYR A 314 -0.98 -8.66 -5.96
N ASN A 315 -0.91 -7.41 -6.42
CA ASN A 315 -0.80 -6.27 -5.52
C ASN A 315 -2.05 -6.07 -4.65
N ILE A 316 -3.24 -6.42 -5.14
CA ILE A 316 -4.47 -6.31 -4.34
C ILE A 316 -4.47 -7.36 -3.24
N HIS A 317 -4.08 -8.60 -3.54
CA HIS A 317 -4.05 -9.65 -2.53
C HIS A 317 -2.96 -9.40 -1.47
N ASN A 318 -1.73 -9.06 -1.88
CA ASN A 318 -0.59 -9.02 -0.97
C ASN A 318 -0.68 -7.95 0.14
N ILE A 319 -1.56 -6.94 0.03
CA ILE A 319 -1.73 -5.97 1.12
C ILE A 319 -2.20 -6.63 2.43
N ILE A 320 -2.90 -7.77 2.38
CA ILE A 320 -3.36 -8.45 3.61
C ILE A 320 -2.20 -8.90 4.51
N HIS A 321 -0.99 -9.00 3.95
CA HIS A 321 0.22 -9.42 4.65
C HIS A 321 1.05 -8.24 5.20
N LEU A 322 0.65 -6.99 4.93
CA LEU A 322 1.40 -5.81 5.38
C LEU A 322 1.43 -5.67 6.89
N ALA A 323 0.36 -6.08 7.58
CA ALA A 323 0.30 -6.05 9.04
C ALA A 323 1.42 -6.90 9.68
N ASP A 324 1.78 -8.02 9.06
CA ASP A 324 2.86 -8.88 9.55
C ASP A 324 4.23 -8.21 9.40
N ASP A 325 4.47 -7.52 8.28
CA ASP A 325 5.71 -6.77 8.06
C ASP A 325 5.80 -5.56 9.00
N VAL A 326 4.68 -4.87 9.24
CA VAL A 326 4.58 -3.74 10.18
C VAL A 326 4.90 -4.18 11.61
N GLN A 327 4.41 -5.35 12.02
CA GLN A 327 4.68 -5.88 13.35
C GLN A 327 6.16 -6.21 13.57
N ARG A 328 6.91 -6.56 12.52
CA ARG A 328 8.33 -6.93 12.60
C ARG A 328 9.28 -5.75 12.39
N HIS A 329 8.97 -4.87 11.44
CA HIS A 329 9.90 -3.89 10.89
C HIS A 329 9.54 -2.44 11.23
N GLY A 330 8.45 -2.22 11.96
CA GLY A 330 7.99 -0.88 12.36
C GLY A 330 6.88 -0.34 11.45
N THR A 331 6.71 0.97 11.41
CA THR A 331 5.68 1.60 10.55
C THR A 331 5.92 1.31 9.07
N LEU A 332 4.89 1.51 8.23
CA LEU A 332 5.04 1.37 6.77
C LEU A 332 6.23 2.19 6.21
N ASP A 333 6.50 3.37 6.75
CA ASP A 333 7.62 4.21 6.30
C ASP A 333 8.99 3.63 6.72
N SER A 334 9.05 2.80 7.78
CA SER A 334 10.29 2.23 8.32
C SER A 334 10.95 1.21 7.37
N PHE A 335 10.17 0.58 6.51
CA PHE A 335 10.64 -0.44 5.56
C PHE A 335 10.18 -0.15 4.13
N SER A 336 9.82 1.09 3.81
CA SER A 336 9.41 1.53 2.48
C SER A 336 10.58 2.12 1.69
N ALA A 337 10.61 1.85 0.38
CA ALA A 337 11.57 2.45 -0.54
C ALA A 337 11.25 3.93 -0.82
N LEU A 338 10.08 4.39 -0.34
CA LEU A 338 9.73 5.78 -0.32
C LEU A 338 10.56 6.49 0.76
N LYS A 339 11.62 7.20 0.36
CA LYS A 339 12.31 8.14 1.27
C LYS A 339 11.36 9.30 1.62
N THR A 340 10.61 9.17 2.70
CA THR A 340 9.94 10.31 3.33
C THR A 340 10.93 10.95 4.29
N PHE A 341 11.34 12.18 3.99
CA PHE A 341 12.11 13.03 4.90
C PHE A 341 11.19 13.47 6.05
N TRP A 342 10.83 12.55 6.93
CA TRP A 342 10.42 12.93 8.28
C TRP A 342 11.71 12.99 9.08
N VAL A 343 12.27 14.18 9.19
CA VAL A 343 13.32 14.46 10.16
C VAL A 343 12.66 14.27 11.53
N ASN A 344 13.07 13.23 12.25
CA ASN A 344 12.72 13.05 13.65
C ASN A 344 13.32 14.16 14.51
#